data_AF-A0A1I1WWA7-F1
#
_entry.id   AF-A0A1I1WWA7-F1
#
_cell.length_a   1.000
_cell.length_b   1.000
_cell.length_c   1.000
_cell.angle_alpha   90.00
_cell.angle_beta   90.00
_cell.angle_gamma   90.00
#
_symmetry.space_group_name_H-M   'P 1'
#
loop_
_entity.id
_entity.type
_entity.pdbx_description
1 polymer ?
#
loop_
_entity_poly.entity_id
_entity_poly.type
_entity_poly.pdbx_seq_one_letter_code
_entity_poly.pdbx_strand_id
1 'polypeptide(L)'
;MKTLAGLTLILATFSAGSWAEAVDFNKRNAHIFCSSHLAVISESADKGSEEYQALRYLSGMHRKEAQAMGATRKHFLDVIRYLERVRDSDTEKWRSLSARSQEVCIQD
;
A
#
# COMPACT_ATOMS: atom_id res chain seq x y z
N MET A 1 -48.41 -19.98 19.24
CA MET A 1 -47.78 -18.71 18.80
C MET A 1 -46.92 -18.09 19.93
N LYS A 2 -45.94 -18.81 20.48
CA LYS A 2 -45.05 -18.29 21.54
C LYS A 2 -43.55 -18.42 21.22
N THR A 3 -43.21 -19.16 20.16
CA THR A 3 -41.82 -19.41 19.72
C THR A 3 -41.34 -18.43 18.65
N LEU A 4 -42.25 -17.68 18.00
CA LEU A 4 -41.90 -16.71 16.96
C LEU A 4 -41.31 -15.41 17.50
N ALA A 5 -41.65 -15.01 18.73
CA ALA A 5 -41.21 -13.74 19.32
C ALA A 5 -39.74 -13.76 19.80
N GLY A 6 -39.18 -14.94 20.09
CA GLY A 6 -37.79 -15.08 20.55
C GLY A 6 -36.76 -15.01 19.41
N LEU A 7 -37.14 -15.48 18.22
CA LEU A 7 -36.25 -15.51 17.05
C LEU A 7 -35.99 -14.11 16.47
N THR A 8 -36.99 -13.21 16.50
CA THR A 8 -36.85 -11.83 16.00
C THR A 8 -35.96 -10.96 16.88
N LEU A 9 -35.88 -11.23 18.19
CA LEU A 9 -35.03 -10.43 19.10
C LEU A 9 -33.53 -10.75 18.94
N ILE A 10 -33.20 -12.00 18.56
CA ILE A 10 -31.81 -12.43 18.35
C ILE A 10 -31.28 -11.94 17.00
N LEU A 11 -32.13 -11.77 15.98
CA LEU A 11 -31.72 -11.25 14.66
C LEU A 11 -31.41 -9.75 14.66
N ALA A 12 -31.98 -8.97 15.59
CA ALA A 12 -31.79 -7.52 15.67
C ALA A 12 -30.45 -7.11 16.31
N THR A 13 -29.76 -8.00 17.03
CA THR A 13 -28.46 -7.70 17.64
C THR A 13 -27.27 -7.94 16.71
N PHE A 14 -27.47 -8.65 15.58
CA PHE A 14 -26.45 -8.82 14.54
C PHE A 14 -26.53 -7.78 13.41
N SER A 15 -27.61 -6.99 13.32
CA SER A 15 -27.75 -5.91 12.33
C SER A 15 -27.04 -4.61 12.71
N ALA A 16 -26.36 -4.56 13.85
CA ALA A 16 -25.34 -3.52 14.13
C ALA A 16 -23.99 -3.84 13.47
N GLY A 17 -23.94 -4.86 12.61
CA GLY A 17 -22.76 -5.31 11.90
C GLY A 17 -22.36 -4.39 10.75
N SER A 18 -21.11 -3.94 10.82
CA SER A 18 -20.29 -3.48 9.70
C SER A 18 -20.58 -2.08 9.16
N TRP A 19 -20.25 -1.07 9.96
CA TRP A 19 -19.63 0.12 9.40
C TRP A 19 -18.18 -0.23 9.05
N ALA A 20 -17.97 -1.05 8.02
CA ALA A 20 -16.65 -1.12 7.41
C ALA A 20 -16.43 0.25 6.78
N GLU A 21 -15.55 1.08 7.36
CA GLU A 21 -15.05 2.27 6.67
C GLU A 21 -14.66 1.85 5.26
N ALA A 22 -15.22 2.54 4.25
CA ALA A 22 -14.88 2.27 2.87
C ALA A 22 -13.35 2.44 2.73
N VAL A 23 -12.67 1.38 2.33
CA VAL A 23 -11.22 1.42 2.14
C VAL A 23 -10.91 2.48 1.09
N ASP A 24 -10.14 3.50 1.48
CA ASP A 24 -9.62 4.49 0.55
C ASP A 24 -8.57 3.82 -0.35
N PHE A 25 -9.03 3.31 -1.48
CA PHE A 25 -8.19 2.63 -2.45
C PHE A 25 -7.15 3.56 -3.08
N ASN A 26 -7.42 4.86 -3.21
CA ASN A 26 -6.46 5.81 -3.76
C ASN A 26 -5.30 5.99 -2.79
N LYS A 27 -5.60 6.20 -1.51
CA LYS A 27 -4.58 6.28 -0.45
C LYS A 27 -3.79 4.98 -0.37
N ARG A 28 -4.47 3.83 -0.31
CA ARG A 28 -3.80 2.52 -0.29
C ARG A 28 -2.86 2.33 -1.49
N ASN A 29 -3.32 2.66 -2.69
CA ASN A 29 -2.53 2.49 -3.92
C ASN A 29 -1.34 3.46 -3.97
N ALA A 30 -1.47 4.67 -3.42
CA ALA A 30 -0.35 5.59 -3.25
C ALA A 30 0.72 5.01 -2.33
N HIS A 31 0.34 4.45 -1.17
CA HIS A 31 1.29 3.77 -0.28
C HIS A 31 1.90 2.52 -0.91
N ILE A 32 1.14 1.74 -1.70
CA ILE A 32 1.69 0.61 -2.46
C ILE A 32 2.75 1.09 -3.46
N PHE A 33 2.46 2.14 -4.21
CA PHE A 33 3.38 2.74 -5.16
C PHE A 33 4.65 3.23 -4.46
N CYS A 34 4.52 4.02 -3.40
CA CYS A 34 5.65 4.56 -2.65
C CYS A 34 6.52 3.49 -2.02
N SER A 35 5.91 2.51 -1.34
CA SER A 35 6.65 1.39 -0.76
C SER A 35 7.46 0.64 -1.83
N SER A 36 6.83 0.33 -2.96
CA SER A 36 7.43 -0.43 -4.05
C SER A 36 8.54 0.35 -4.75
N HIS A 37 8.31 1.63 -5.06
CA HIS A 37 9.28 2.46 -5.76
C HIS A 37 10.51 2.74 -4.91
N LEU A 38 10.33 3.10 -3.63
CA LEU A 38 11.42 3.31 -2.68
C LEU A 38 12.27 2.04 -2.50
N ALA A 39 11.63 0.85 -2.51
CA ALA A 39 12.35 -0.42 -2.48
C ALA A 39 13.21 -0.60 -3.73
N VAL A 40 12.67 -0.36 -4.93
CA VAL A 40 13.41 -0.51 -6.20
C VAL A 40 14.58 0.47 -6.29
N ILE A 41 14.40 1.73 -5.89
CA ILE A 41 15.51 2.71 -5.94
C ILE A 41 16.58 2.43 -4.88
N SER A 42 16.20 1.87 -3.73
CA SER A 42 17.18 1.49 -2.70
C SER A 42 18.15 0.44 -3.21
N GLU A 43 17.77 -0.43 -4.15
CA GLU A 43 18.66 -1.45 -4.69
C GLU A 43 19.81 -0.89 -5.52
N SER A 44 19.68 0.35 -5.99
CA SER A 44 20.75 1.09 -6.67
C SER A 44 21.72 1.79 -5.71
N ALA A 45 21.37 1.88 -4.41
CA ALA A 45 22.21 2.48 -3.38
C ALA A 45 23.08 1.41 -2.70
N ASP A 46 24.26 1.82 -2.22
CA ASP A 46 25.15 0.94 -1.47
C ASP A 46 24.45 0.45 -0.19
N LYS A 47 24.36 -0.88 0.01
CA LYS A 47 23.59 -1.47 1.13
C LYS A 47 24.00 -1.01 2.53
N GLY A 48 25.24 -0.53 2.70
CA GLY A 48 25.75 0.01 3.96
C GLY A 48 25.50 1.50 4.16
N SER A 49 25.06 2.22 3.12
CA SER A 49 24.91 3.66 3.16
C SER A 49 23.68 4.10 3.96
N GLU A 50 23.74 5.32 4.48
CA GLU A 50 22.61 5.97 5.13
C GLU A 50 21.44 6.14 4.16
N GLU A 51 21.72 6.40 2.89
CA GLU A 51 20.70 6.50 1.83
C GLU A 51 19.92 5.19 1.68
N TYR A 52 20.62 4.06 1.56
CA TYR A 52 19.96 2.75 1.48
C TYR A 52 19.06 2.52 2.71
N GLN A 53 19.59 2.79 3.91
CA GLN A 53 18.85 2.60 5.15
C GLN A 53 17.59 3.49 5.22
N ALA A 54 17.72 4.76 4.86
CA ALA A 54 16.61 5.71 4.82
C ALA A 54 15.52 5.29 3.82
N LEU A 55 15.91 4.92 2.60
CA LEU A 55 14.98 4.46 1.56
C LEU A 55 14.23 3.19 1.97
N ARG A 56 14.94 2.22 2.59
CA ARG A 56 14.32 1.00 3.11
C ARG A 56 13.38 1.28 4.28
N TYR A 57 13.74 2.22 5.15
CA TYR A 57 12.89 2.64 6.25
C TYR A 57 11.59 3.27 5.75
N LEU A 58 11.68 4.27 4.87
CA LEU A 58 10.52 4.93 4.25
C LEU A 58 9.65 3.93 3.48
N SER A 59 10.26 3.06 2.67
CA SER A 59 9.58 1.96 1.97
C SER A 59 8.77 1.09 2.93
N GLY A 60 9.37 0.73 4.08
CA GLY A 60 8.74 -0.05 5.14
C GLY A 60 7.57 0.66 5.81
N MET A 61 7.65 1.97 6.04
CA MET A 61 6.54 2.76 6.58
C MET A 61 5.34 2.74 5.65
N HIS A 62 5.51 3.06 4.37
CA HIS A 62 4.41 2.99 3.40
C HIS A 62 3.83 1.58 3.29
N ARG A 63 4.67 0.54 3.39
CA ARG A 63 4.19 -0.85 3.38
C ARG A 63 3.21 -1.12 4.51
N LYS A 64 3.55 -0.69 5.73
CA LYS A 64 2.70 -0.88 6.93
C LYS A 64 1.35 -0.17 6.76
N GLU A 65 1.37 1.08 6.30
CA GLU A 65 0.15 1.86 6.04
C GLU A 65 -0.74 1.18 4.99
N ALA A 66 -0.17 0.78 3.86
CA ALA A 66 -0.90 0.04 2.82
C ALA A 66 -1.47 -1.28 3.35
N GLN A 67 -0.73 -2.03 4.17
CA GLN A 67 -1.19 -3.27 4.79
C GLN A 67 -2.33 -3.05 5.78
N ALA A 68 -2.30 -1.97 6.56
CA ALA A 68 -3.40 -1.58 7.43
C ALA A 68 -4.70 -1.30 6.63
N MET A 69 -4.56 -0.85 5.39
CA MET A 69 -5.65 -0.67 4.42
C MET A 69 -5.92 -1.92 3.56
N GLY A 70 -5.46 -3.10 3.98
CA GLY A 70 -5.75 -4.38 3.31
C GLY A 70 -4.91 -4.66 2.06
N ALA A 71 -3.77 -3.99 1.87
CA ALA A 71 -2.84 -4.37 0.80
C ALA A 71 -2.16 -5.72 1.10
N THR A 72 -2.12 -6.59 0.09
CA THR A 72 -1.49 -7.91 0.20
C THR A 72 -0.06 -7.88 -0.33
N ARG A 73 0.72 -8.92 -0.01
CA ARG A 73 2.07 -9.13 -0.60
C ARG A 73 2.05 -9.09 -2.13
N LYS A 74 0.98 -9.60 -2.76
CA LYS A 74 0.86 -9.61 -4.22
C LYS A 74 0.81 -8.19 -4.80
N HIS A 75 0.09 -7.26 -4.18
CA HIS A 75 0.01 -5.88 -4.68
C HIS A 75 1.40 -5.23 -4.79
N PHE A 76 2.23 -5.35 -3.76
CA PHE A 76 3.59 -4.81 -3.79
C PHE A 76 4.46 -5.49 -4.86
N LEU A 77 4.39 -6.82 -4.95
CA LEU A 77 5.20 -7.56 -5.95
C LEU A 77 4.82 -7.21 -7.38
N ASP A 78 3.53 -7.05 -7.67
CA ASP A 78 3.08 -6.69 -9.01
C ASP A 78 3.60 -5.29 -9.41
N VAL A 79 3.56 -4.33 -8.48
CA VAL A 79 4.10 -2.98 -8.72
C VAL A 79 5.63 -2.99 -8.83
N ILE A 80 6.36 -3.70 -7.96
CA ILE A 80 7.83 -3.83 -8.03
C ILE A 80 8.24 -4.37 -9.40
N ARG A 81 7.64 -5.47 -9.85
CA ARG A 81 7.95 -6.07 -11.16
C ARG A 81 7.67 -5.13 -12.34
N TYR A 82 6.61 -4.34 -12.23
CA TYR A 82 6.31 -3.33 -13.24
C TYR A 82 7.38 -2.22 -13.24
N LEU A 83 7.78 -1.74 -12.07
CA LEU A 83 8.78 -0.69 -11.92
C LEU A 83 10.17 -1.14 -12.37
N GLU A 84 10.60 -2.34 -12.02
CA GLU A 84 11.85 -2.95 -12.50
C GLU A 84 11.86 -3.03 -14.04
N ARG A 85 10.77 -3.50 -14.64
CA ARG A 85 10.65 -3.56 -16.10
C ARG A 85 10.75 -2.17 -16.73
N VAL A 86 10.01 -1.19 -16.19
CA VAL A 86 10.02 0.19 -16.71
C VAL A 86 11.42 0.80 -16.57
N ARG A 87 12.09 0.62 -15.43
CA ARG A 87 13.47 1.08 -15.21
C ARG A 87 14.41 0.57 -16.30
N ASP A 88 14.25 -0.69 -16.69
CA ASP A 88 15.16 -1.36 -17.61
C ASP A 88 14.79 -1.13 -19.09
N SER A 89 13.53 -0.81 -19.41
CA SER A 89 13.03 -0.70 -20.80
C SER A 89 12.55 0.67 -21.25
N ASP A 90 12.23 1.59 -20.34
CA ASP A 90 11.59 2.88 -20.66
C ASP A 90 12.08 3.99 -19.71
N THR A 91 13.20 4.62 -20.08
CA THR A 91 13.86 5.65 -19.29
C THR A 91 12.99 6.90 -19.08
N GLU A 92 12.17 7.27 -20.06
CA GLU A 92 11.29 8.45 -19.95
C GLU A 92 10.20 8.18 -18.91
N LYS A 93 9.54 7.02 -18.99
CA LYS A 93 8.54 6.62 -18.02
C LYS A 93 9.14 6.43 -16.63
N TRP A 94 10.32 5.83 -16.53
CA TRP A 94 11.04 5.68 -15.26
C TRP A 94 11.30 7.03 -14.59
N ARG A 95 11.77 8.02 -15.37
CA ARG A 95 12.01 9.38 -14.86
C ARG A 95 10.72 10.03 -14.38
N SER A 96 9.64 9.92 -15.15
CA SER A 96 8.32 10.44 -14.78
C SER A 96 7.80 9.83 -13.48
N LEU A 97 7.91 8.51 -13.31
CA LEU A 97 7.50 7.82 -12.08
C LEU A 97 8.39 8.19 -10.88
N SER A 98 9.70 8.33 -11.09
CA SER A 98 10.63 8.75 -10.05
C SER A 98 10.35 10.18 -9.56
N ALA A 99 10.09 11.11 -10.47
CA ALA A 99 9.68 12.48 -10.11
C ALA A 99 8.38 12.46 -9.30
N ARG A 100 7.38 11.66 -9.74
CA ARG A 100 6.14 11.50 -8.98
C ARG A 100 6.36 10.91 -7.60
N SER A 101 7.27 9.94 -7.47
CA SER A 101 7.63 9.35 -6.17
C SER A 101 8.22 10.39 -5.21
N GLN A 102 9.01 11.34 -5.69
CA GLN A 102 9.54 12.42 -4.85
C GLN A 102 8.41 13.31 -4.30
N GLU A 103 7.39 13.60 -5.10
CA GLU A 103 6.27 14.45 -4.69
C GLU A 103 5.32 13.81 -3.67
N VAL A 104 5.10 12.49 -3.76
CA VAL A 104 4.02 11.82 -3.01
C VAL A 104 4.50 10.85 -1.94
N CYS A 105 5.78 10.46 -1.93
CA CYS A 105 6.31 9.45 -1.01
C CYS A 105 7.23 10.02 0.07
N ILE A 106 7.64 11.28 -0.06
CA ILE A 106 8.47 11.97 0.92
C ILE A 106 7.73 13.26 1.21
N GLN A 107 6.75 13.19 2.11
CA GLN A 107 6.09 14.37 2.65
C GLN A 107 6.52 14.50 4.10
N ASP A 108 6.88 15.73 4.49
CA ASP A 108 7.34 16.12 5.83
C ASP A 108 6.40 15.67 6.96
#